data_AF-A0A7S1NBA8-F1
#
_entry.id   AF-A0A7S1NBA8-F1
#
_cell.length_a   1.000
_cell.length_b   1.000
_cell.length_c   1.000
_cell.angle_alpha   90.00
_cell.angle_beta   90.00
_cell.angle_gamma   90.00
#
_symmetry.space_group_name_H-M   'P 1'
#
loop_
_entity.id
_entity.type
_entity.pdbx_description
1 polymer ?
#
loop_
_entity_poly.entity_id
_entity_poly.type
_entity_poly.pdbx_seq_one_letter_code
_entity_poly.pdbx_strand_id
1 'polypeptide(L)'
;MGGFLTNAFLMTVLSGSMVLYFGSHTSAISTLNWKNYTAGQEKAPLWASFVSWMVVMMPVITISAGYPIQSASLANNLLNGISVSSWHAIIYPFGLPNDVVEHQPLSTESGHSSSLGNPTWPTTRAKVVARLASVLPPLIPCLFVKDASKIIRVGGLVGFLISLLIPCILQLASMRVFGRLWPHAPNPSYTPYSGFYSRYPAIAVVLCLSCVAFAYSTYDTVRRLAQG
;
A
#
# COMPACT_ATOMS: atom_id res chain seq x y z
N MET A 1 2.04 -1.16 19.76
CA MET A 1 2.12 0.30 20.00
C MET A 1 3.56 0.83 20.04
N GLY A 2 4.49 0.13 20.72
CA GLY A 2 5.90 0.59 20.86
C GLY A 2 6.60 0.94 19.54
N GLY A 3 6.60 0.04 18.54
CA GLY A 3 7.32 0.29 17.27
C GLY A 3 6.85 1.53 16.50
N PHE A 4 5.55 1.86 16.53
CA PHE A 4 5.03 3.07 15.89
C PHE A 4 5.52 4.33 16.59
N LEU A 5 5.45 4.37 17.92
CA LEU A 5 5.89 5.51 18.72
C LEU A 5 7.41 5.71 18.61
N THR A 6 8.19 4.63 18.64
CA THR A 6 9.63 4.70 18.42
C THR A 6 9.96 5.29 17.06
N ASN A 7 9.30 4.83 15.99
CA ASN A 7 9.53 5.37 14.65
C ASN A 7 9.14 6.86 14.56
N ALA A 8 7.97 7.23 15.09
CA ALA A 8 7.51 8.62 15.10
C ALA A 8 8.48 9.53 15.87
N PHE A 9 8.97 9.08 17.02
CA PHE A 9 9.97 9.80 17.80
C PHE A 9 11.28 9.99 17.03
N LEU A 10 11.83 8.92 16.47
CA LEU A 10 13.07 8.96 15.69
C LEU A 10 12.95 9.89 14.48
N MET A 11 11.85 9.81 13.74
CA MET A 11 11.59 10.68 12.58
C MET A 11 11.45 12.15 13.00
N THR A 12 10.82 12.44 14.14
CA THR A 12 10.65 13.80 14.65
C THR A 12 11.99 14.40 15.07
N VAL A 13 12.82 13.64 15.81
CA VAL A 13 14.16 14.09 16.24
C VAL A 13 15.07 14.32 15.02
N LEU A 14 15.06 13.41 14.06
CA LEU A 14 15.86 13.53 12.83
C LEU A 14 15.41 14.72 11.98
N SER A 15 14.10 14.89 11.77
CA SER A 15 13.58 16.00 10.99
C SER A 15 13.84 17.34 11.68
N GLY A 16 13.67 17.40 13.01
CA GLY A 16 13.95 18.60 13.79
C GLY A 16 15.40 19.03 13.71
N SER A 17 16.36 18.10 13.87
CA SER A 17 17.79 18.43 13.77
C SER A 17 18.19 18.89 12.36
N MET A 18 17.63 18.28 11.31
CA MET A 18 17.88 18.70 9.93
C MET A 18 17.37 20.12 9.64
N VAL A 19 16.15 20.46 10.08
CA VAL A 19 15.58 21.79 9.87
C VAL A 19 16.35 22.86 10.65
N LEU A 20 16.76 22.55 11.89
CA LEU A 20 17.55 23.48 12.71
C LEU A 20 18.95 23.74 12.11
N TYR A 21 19.55 22.76 11.45
CA TYR A 21 20.89 22.88 10.86
C TYR A 21 20.89 23.49 9.45
N PHE A 22 20.04 23.00 8.55
CA PHE A 22 20.01 23.41 7.14
C PHE A 22 19.04 24.56 6.83
N GLY A 23 18.14 24.89 7.77
CA GLY A 23 17.18 25.97 7.61
C GLY A 23 16.33 25.84 6.34
N SER A 24 16.17 26.97 5.63
CA SER A 24 15.38 27.08 4.40
C SER A 24 15.94 26.32 3.20
N HIS A 25 17.18 25.81 3.26
CA HIS A 25 17.83 25.08 2.17
C HIS A 25 17.67 23.56 2.27
N THR A 26 16.76 23.08 3.13
CA THR A 26 16.51 21.65 3.32
C THR A 26 15.83 21.06 2.09
N SER A 27 16.53 20.18 1.37
CA SER A 27 15.97 19.37 0.30
C SER A 27 14.98 18.34 0.85
N ALA A 28 13.94 18.01 0.08
CA ALA A 28 12.94 17.01 0.49
C ALA A 28 13.54 15.62 0.77
N ILE A 29 14.64 15.28 0.08
CA ILE A 29 15.46 14.11 0.41
C ILE A 29 16.60 14.59 1.31
N SER A 30 16.61 14.11 2.55
CA SER A 30 17.58 14.50 3.57
C SER A 30 19.02 14.16 3.20
N THR A 31 19.26 13.04 2.50
CA THR A 31 20.61 12.62 2.10
C THR A 31 21.24 13.56 1.06
N LEU A 32 20.44 14.23 0.23
CA LEU A 32 20.95 15.21 -0.74
C LEU A 32 21.55 16.46 -0.06
N ASN A 33 21.12 16.79 1.15
CA ASN A 33 21.68 17.90 1.93
C ASN A 33 23.16 17.67 2.30
N TRP A 34 23.61 16.42 2.26
CA TRP A 34 25.00 16.04 2.58
C TRP A 34 25.94 16.08 1.38
N LYS A 35 25.44 16.32 0.16
CA LYS A 35 26.23 16.28 -1.09
C LYS A 35 27.50 17.13 -1.01
N ASN A 36 27.40 18.33 -0.42
CA ASN A 36 28.49 19.30 -0.32
C ASN A 36 29.14 19.31 1.07
N TYR A 37 29.12 18.20 1.80
CA TYR A 37 29.73 18.13 3.13
C TYR A 37 31.27 18.27 3.06
N THR A 38 31.80 19.33 3.68
CA THR A 38 33.24 19.64 3.70
C THR A 38 33.89 19.55 5.08
N ALA A 39 33.14 19.12 6.11
CA ALA A 39 33.59 19.10 7.51
C ALA A 39 34.12 20.46 8.03
N GLY A 40 33.62 21.57 7.48
CA GLY A 40 34.01 22.94 7.87
C GLY A 40 35.30 23.44 7.24
N GLN A 41 35.87 22.72 6.27
CA GLN A 41 37.07 23.13 5.52
C GLN A 41 36.70 23.69 4.14
N GLU A 42 37.54 24.57 3.58
CA GLU A 42 37.34 25.10 2.22
C GLU A 42 37.44 24.00 1.15
N LYS A 43 38.34 23.04 1.35
CA LYS A 43 38.50 21.84 0.51
C LYS A 43 38.16 20.61 1.35
N ALA A 44 37.16 19.85 0.91
CA ALA A 44 36.72 18.65 1.63
C ALA A 44 37.88 17.64 1.78
N PRO A 45 38.21 17.22 3.01
CA PRO A 45 39.18 16.16 3.22
C PRO A 45 38.61 14.82 2.71
N LEU A 46 39.49 13.88 2.36
CA LEU A 46 39.10 12.59 1.75
C LEU A 46 38.05 11.83 2.58
N TRP A 47 38.19 11.84 3.90
CA TRP A 47 37.23 11.20 4.80
C TRP A 47 35.84 11.85 4.75
N ALA A 48 35.76 13.17 4.61
CA ALA A 48 34.49 13.88 4.52
C ALA A 48 33.78 13.59 3.19
N SER A 49 34.55 13.52 2.10
CA SER A 49 34.06 13.08 0.80
C SER A 49 33.54 11.63 0.84
N PHE A 50 34.23 10.74 1.56
CA PHE A 50 33.78 9.36 1.75
C PHE A 50 32.46 9.28 2.54
N VAL A 51 32.34 10.03 3.65
CA VAL A 51 31.10 10.09 4.44
C VAL A 51 29.93 10.65 3.61
N SER A 52 30.15 11.75 2.89
CA SER A 52 29.16 12.32 1.97
C SER A 52 28.68 11.28 0.95
N TRP A 53 29.62 10.59 0.30
CA TRP A 53 29.30 9.55 -0.68
C TRP A 53 28.49 8.41 -0.05
N MET A 54 28.88 7.93 1.13
CA MET A 54 28.16 6.85 1.83
C MET A 54 26.72 7.25 2.16
N VAL A 55 26.50 8.46 2.69
CA VAL A 55 25.17 8.97 3.05
C VAL A 55 24.29 9.16 1.82
N VAL A 56 24.84 9.72 0.75
CA VAL A 56 24.10 9.96 -0.50
C VAL A 56 23.74 8.65 -1.22
N MET A 57 24.63 7.65 -1.19
CA MET A 57 24.43 6.37 -1.88
C MET A 57 23.59 5.37 -1.09
N MET A 58 23.46 5.53 0.23
CA MET A 58 22.72 4.59 1.08
C MET A 58 21.28 4.33 0.60
N PRO A 59 20.46 5.34 0.22
CA PRO A 59 19.14 5.09 -0.36
C PRO A 59 19.20 4.30 -1.66
N VAL A 60 20.19 4.55 -2.52
CA VAL A 60 20.34 3.84 -3.81
C VAL A 60 20.62 2.36 -3.56
N ILE A 61 21.53 2.04 -2.64
CA ILE A 61 21.90 0.66 -2.29
C ILE A 61 20.69 -0.07 -1.69
N THR A 62 20.00 0.56 -0.73
CA THR A 62 18.85 -0.04 -0.04
C THR A 62 17.66 -0.25 -0.98
N ILE A 63 17.35 0.72 -1.84
CA ILE A 63 16.28 0.59 -2.84
C ILE A 63 16.64 -0.50 -3.86
N SER A 64 17.88 -0.53 -4.35
CA SER A 64 18.33 -1.55 -5.31
C SER A 64 18.21 -2.96 -4.75
N ALA A 65 18.49 -3.15 -3.45
CA ALA A 65 18.33 -4.44 -2.78
C ALA A 65 16.86 -4.80 -2.51
N GLY A 66 16.02 -3.82 -2.16
CA GLY A 66 14.60 -4.05 -1.85
C GLY A 66 13.72 -4.27 -3.08
N TYR A 67 14.07 -3.66 -4.21
CA TYR A 67 13.24 -3.64 -5.41
C TYR A 67 12.94 -5.03 -6.01
N PRO A 68 13.90 -5.96 -6.12
CA PRO A 68 13.63 -7.31 -6.63
C PRO A 68 12.62 -8.09 -5.78
N ILE A 69 12.65 -7.91 -4.45
CA ILE A 69 11.75 -8.61 -3.53
C ILE A 69 10.34 -8.04 -3.66
N GLN A 70 10.20 -6.72 -3.73
CA GLN A 70 8.91 -6.04 -3.89
C GLN A 70 8.25 -6.36 -5.24
N SER A 71 9.03 -6.34 -6.33
CA SER A 71 8.53 -6.69 -7.67
C SER A 71 8.10 -8.16 -7.77
N ALA A 72 8.84 -9.09 -7.16
CA ALA A 72 8.45 -10.50 -7.11
C ALA A 72 7.13 -10.71 -6.35
N SER A 73 6.93 -10.01 -5.22
CA SER A 73 5.68 -10.06 -4.45
C SER A 73 4.50 -9.51 -5.25
N LEU A 74 4.67 -8.34 -5.87
CA LEU A 74 3.63 -7.72 -6.71
C LEU A 74 3.26 -8.61 -7.90
N ALA A 75 4.24 -9.17 -8.59
CA ALA A 75 4.02 -10.08 -9.72
C ALA A 75 3.21 -11.32 -9.32
N ASN A 76 3.52 -11.93 -8.17
CA ASN A 76 2.78 -13.08 -7.66
C ASN A 76 1.33 -12.69 -7.29
N ASN A 77 1.13 -11.53 -6.66
CA ASN A 77 -0.20 -11.03 -6.31
C ASN A 77 -1.04 -10.72 -7.56
N LEU A 78 -0.43 -10.15 -8.61
CA LEU A 78 -1.11 -9.90 -9.88
C LEU A 78 -1.49 -11.21 -10.58
N LEU A 79 -0.59 -12.18 -10.63
CA LEU A 79 -0.87 -13.49 -11.25
C LEU A 79 -2.02 -14.23 -10.57
N ASN A 80 -2.08 -14.18 -9.23
CA ASN A 80 -3.15 -14.83 -8.47
C ASN A 80 -4.45 -14.01 -8.52
N GLY A 81 -4.34 -12.68 -8.43
CA GLY A 81 -5.49 -11.77 -8.38
C GLY A 81 -6.20 -11.61 -9.72
N ILE A 82 -5.50 -11.66 -10.86
CA ILE A 82 -6.09 -11.46 -12.20
C ILE A 82 -6.84 -12.71 -12.71
N SER A 83 -6.66 -13.88 -12.08
CA SER A 83 -7.46 -15.05 -12.43
C SER A 83 -8.94 -14.78 -12.17
N VAL A 84 -9.76 -14.77 -13.23
CA VAL A 84 -11.21 -14.47 -13.20
C VAL A 84 -11.98 -15.34 -12.20
N SER A 85 -11.51 -16.56 -11.94
CA SER A 85 -12.05 -17.45 -10.90
C SER A 85 -11.94 -16.89 -9.48
N SER A 86 -10.94 -16.05 -9.18
CA SER A 86 -10.74 -15.42 -7.87
C SER A 86 -11.62 -14.18 -7.68
N TRP A 87 -11.94 -13.44 -8.75
CA TRP A 87 -12.85 -12.29 -8.67
C TRP A 87 -14.29 -12.72 -8.37
N HIS A 88 -14.73 -13.89 -8.85
CA HIS A 88 -16.03 -14.44 -8.46
C HIS A 88 -16.09 -14.77 -6.95
N ALA A 89 -14.99 -15.24 -6.35
CA ALA A 89 -14.91 -15.49 -4.91
C ALA A 89 -14.77 -14.20 -4.07
N ILE A 90 -14.27 -13.10 -4.62
CA ILE A 90 -14.16 -11.81 -3.91
C ILE A 90 -15.45 -10.99 -4.03
N ILE A 91 -16.10 -11.01 -5.19
CA ILE A 91 -17.36 -10.30 -5.45
C ILE A 91 -18.57 -11.09 -4.91
N TYR A 92 -18.48 -12.43 -4.92
CA TYR A 92 -19.48 -13.34 -4.36
C TYR A 92 -18.81 -14.41 -3.48
N PRO A 93 -18.24 -14.04 -2.31
CA PRO A 93 -17.59 -14.99 -1.40
C PRO A 93 -18.55 -16.04 -0.83
N PHE A 94 -19.85 -15.77 -0.89
CA PHE A 94 -20.90 -16.72 -0.58
C PHE A 94 -21.84 -16.72 -1.77
N GLY A 95 -21.91 -17.87 -2.46
CA GLY A 95 -22.92 -18.09 -3.49
C GLY A 95 -24.29 -17.68 -2.97
N LEU A 96 -25.08 -17.05 -3.83
CA LEU A 96 -26.50 -16.86 -3.58
C LEU A 96 -27.08 -18.21 -3.14
N PRO A 97 -27.92 -18.27 -2.09
CA PRO A 97 -28.77 -19.42 -1.88
C PRO A 97 -29.75 -19.44 -3.05
N ASN A 98 -29.39 -20.17 -4.10
CA ASN A 98 -30.38 -20.62 -5.06
C ASN A 98 -31.04 -21.82 -4.40
N ASP A 99 -32.14 -21.52 -3.73
CA ASP A 99 -33.19 -22.45 -3.39
C ASP A 99 -33.66 -23.15 -4.68
N VAL A 100 -32.96 -24.22 -5.08
CA VAL A 100 -33.50 -25.30 -5.90
C VAL A 100 -32.93 -26.59 -5.33
N VAL A 101 -33.66 -27.09 -4.34
CA VAL A 101 -33.70 -28.52 -4.03
C VAL A 101 -34.15 -29.22 -5.32
N GLU A 102 -33.20 -29.63 -6.16
CA GLU A 102 -33.44 -30.67 -7.14
C GLU A 102 -32.94 -31.98 -6.53
N HIS A 103 -33.90 -32.80 -6.12
CA HIS A 103 -33.67 -34.14 -5.59
C HIS A 103 -32.79 -34.93 -6.58
N GLN A 104 -31.54 -35.25 -6.22
CA GLN A 104 -30.82 -36.34 -6.86
C GLN A 104 -31.45 -37.66 -6.40
N PRO A 105 -32.07 -38.47 -7.29
CA PRO A 105 -32.38 -39.84 -6.94
C PRO A 105 -31.07 -40.63 -6.85
N LEU A 106 -31.00 -41.44 -5.80
CA LEU A 106 -29.96 -42.41 -5.55
C LEU A 106 -29.97 -43.48 -6.66
N SER A 107 -28.93 -43.53 -7.50
CA SER A 107 -28.65 -44.70 -8.33
C SER A 107 -27.18 -44.79 -8.72
N THR A 108 -26.53 -45.82 -8.17
CA THR A 108 -25.55 -46.73 -8.80
C THR A 108 -24.26 -46.18 -9.42
N GLU A 109 -23.15 -46.70 -8.88
CA GLU A 109 -21.80 -46.66 -9.42
C GLU A 109 -21.72 -46.92 -10.94
N SER A 110 -20.99 -46.05 -11.65
CA SER A 110 -20.05 -46.45 -12.70
C SER A 110 -19.16 -45.25 -13.06
N GLY A 111 -17.87 -45.52 -13.23
CA GLY A 111 -16.80 -44.54 -13.11
C GLY A 111 -16.91 -43.30 -14.00
N HIS A 112 -16.59 -42.15 -13.40
CA HIS A 112 -16.14 -40.93 -14.08
C HIS A 112 -15.24 -40.16 -13.13
N SER A 113 -13.95 -40.47 -13.18
CA SER A 113 -12.86 -39.64 -12.67
C SER A 113 -12.88 -38.29 -13.40
N SER A 114 -13.61 -37.32 -12.84
CA SER A 114 -13.82 -35.99 -13.44
C SER A 114 -13.21 -34.93 -12.53
N SER A 115 -11.98 -34.55 -12.89
CA SER A 115 -11.38 -33.22 -12.70
C SER A 115 -11.55 -32.54 -11.34
N LEU A 116 -10.83 -33.04 -10.33
CA LEU A 116 -10.26 -32.11 -9.35
C LEU A 116 -9.16 -31.36 -10.10
N GLY A 117 -9.49 -30.17 -10.65
CA GLY A 117 -8.58 -29.39 -11.47
C GLY A 117 -7.24 -29.20 -10.76
N ASN A 118 -6.16 -29.75 -11.34
CA ASN A 118 -4.82 -29.53 -10.82
C ASN A 118 -4.58 -28.02 -10.67
N PRO A 119 -4.04 -27.53 -9.54
CA PRO A 119 -3.63 -26.13 -9.44
C PRO A 119 -2.58 -25.87 -10.52
N THR A 120 -2.98 -25.16 -11.59
CA THR A 120 -2.10 -24.82 -12.70
C THR A 120 -1.20 -23.67 -12.24
N TRP A 121 -0.09 -24.03 -11.62
CA TRP A 121 0.94 -23.05 -11.27
C TRP A 121 1.33 -22.25 -12.51
N PRO A 122 1.42 -20.91 -12.43
CA PRO A 122 1.75 -20.10 -13.58
C PRO A 122 3.10 -20.53 -14.16
N THR A 123 3.14 -20.69 -15.49
CA THR A 123 4.34 -21.13 -16.21
C THR A 123 5.50 -20.16 -15.96
N THR A 124 6.74 -20.64 -16.12
CA THR A 124 7.95 -19.84 -15.91
C THR A 124 7.94 -18.55 -16.74
N ARG A 125 7.39 -18.59 -17.96
CA ARG A 125 7.23 -17.41 -18.83
C ARG A 125 6.22 -16.41 -18.26
N ALA A 126 5.08 -16.87 -17.74
CA ALA A 126 4.09 -15.99 -17.11
C ALA A 126 4.66 -15.28 -15.87
N LYS A 127 5.49 -15.95 -15.07
CA LYS A 127 6.20 -15.35 -13.94
C LYS A 127 7.17 -14.26 -14.36
N VAL A 128 7.94 -14.49 -15.44
CA VAL A 128 8.88 -13.48 -15.98
C VAL A 128 8.14 -12.27 -16.52
N VAL A 129 7.08 -12.48 -17.31
CA VAL A 129 6.27 -11.38 -17.85
C VAL A 129 5.60 -10.58 -16.74
N ALA A 130 5.04 -11.24 -15.72
CA ALA A 130 4.44 -10.56 -14.58
C ALA A 130 5.48 -9.75 -13.78
N ARG A 131 6.70 -10.26 -13.62
CA ARG A 131 7.80 -9.51 -13.00
C ARG A 131 8.18 -8.29 -13.82
N LEU A 132 8.32 -8.42 -15.14
CA LEU A 132 8.60 -7.29 -16.03
C LEU A 132 7.47 -6.26 -16.02
N ALA A 133 6.21 -6.71 -16.03
CA ALA A 133 5.05 -5.84 -15.93
C ALA A 133 5.01 -5.09 -14.60
N SER A 134 5.38 -5.75 -13.49
CA SER A 134 5.44 -5.13 -12.15
C SER A 134 6.48 -4.01 -12.03
N VAL A 135 7.43 -3.94 -12.97
CA VAL A 135 8.48 -2.91 -13.03
C VAL A 135 8.01 -1.64 -13.76
N LEU A 136 6.94 -1.72 -14.55
CA LEU A 136 6.42 -0.58 -15.32
C LEU A 136 5.80 0.54 -14.45
N PRO A 137 4.97 0.25 -13.42
CA PRO A 137 4.34 1.29 -12.61
C PRO A 137 5.33 2.30 -11.99
N PRO A 138 6.48 1.90 -11.40
CA PRO A 138 7.46 2.87 -10.90
C PRO A 138 8.30 3.54 -12.01
N LEU A 139 8.47 2.91 -13.18
CA LEU A 139 9.23 3.49 -14.29
C LEU A 139 8.47 4.61 -14.99
N ILE A 140 7.16 4.47 -15.19
CA ILE A 140 6.35 5.44 -15.95
C ILE A 140 6.47 6.86 -15.36
N PRO A 141 6.26 7.12 -14.05
CA PRO A 141 6.41 8.45 -13.46
C PRO A 141 7.84 8.98 -13.53
N CYS A 142 8.83 8.10 -13.44
CA CYS A 142 10.25 8.46 -13.47
C CYS A 142 10.65 9.08 -14.83
N LEU A 143 9.98 8.68 -15.93
CA LEU A 143 10.22 9.25 -17.25
C LEU A 143 9.76 10.72 -17.37
N PHE A 144 8.76 11.13 -16.58
CA PHE A 144 8.15 12.45 -16.70
C PHE A 144 8.51 13.41 -15.57
N VAL A 145 8.85 12.89 -14.38
CA VAL A 145 9.08 13.71 -13.18
C VAL A 145 10.50 13.50 -12.67
N LYS A 146 11.34 14.55 -12.82
CA LYS A 146 12.71 14.54 -12.28
C LYS A 146 12.80 15.00 -10.82
N ASP A 147 11.74 15.62 -10.31
CA ASP A 147 11.67 16.12 -8.94
C ASP A 147 11.15 15.05 -7.98
N ALA A 148 12.04 14.51 -7.15
CA ALA A 148 11.67 13.52 -6.14
C ALA A 148 10.56 14.02 -5.19
N SER A 149 10.54 15.33 -4.88
CA SER A 149 9.49 15.96 -4.09
C SER A 149 8.10 15.80 -4.70
N LYS A 150 7.99 15.89 -6.04
CA LYS A 150 6.71 15.72 -6.75
C LYS A 150 6.28 14.26 -6.69
N ILE A 151 7.21 13.32 -6.89
CA ILE A 151 6.95 11.87 -6.81
C ILE A 151 6.48 11.47 -5.41
N ILE A 152 7.18 11.90 -4.36
CA ILE A 152 6.83 11.57 -2.97
C ILE A 152 5.45 12.12 -2.60
N ARG A 153 5.08 13.31 -3.07
CA ARG A 153 3.74 13.89 -2.83
C ARG A 153 2.63 13.08 -3.49
N VAL A 154 2.79 12.74 -4.76
CA VAL A 154 1.81 11.92 -5.48
C VAL A 154 1.73 10.51 -4.88
N GLY A 155 2.87 9.90 -4.55
CA GLY A 155 2.92 8.62 -3.85
C GLY A 155 2.26 8.67 -2.47
N GLY A 156 2.45 9.76 -1.73
CA GLY A 156 1.79 10.02 -0.46
C GLY A 156 0.27 10.10 -0.58
N LEU A 157 -0.25 10.65 -1.68
CA LEU A 157 -1.69 10.69 -1.96
C LEU A 157 -2.28 9.28 -2.13
N VAL A 158 -1.59 8.41 -2.89
CA VAL A 158 -1.98 7.01 -3.06
C VAL A 158 -1.85 6.25 -1.74
N GLY A 159 -0.77 6.47 -0.97
CA GLY A 159 -0.59 5.88 0.35
C GLY A 159 -1.70 6.28 1.32
N PHE A 160 -2.16 7.53 1.27
CA PHE A 160 -3.28 8.01 2.07
C PHE A 160 -4.58 7.27 1.73
N LEU A 161 -4.90 7.12 0.43
CA LEU A 161 -6.07 6.35 -0.03
C LEU A 161 -6.04 4.93 0.52
N ILE A 162 -4.92 4.24 0.38
CA ILE A 162 -4.80 2.84 0.77
C ILE A 162 -4.83 2.66 2.29
N SER A 163 -4.15 3.54 3.03
CA SER A 163 -3.98 3.39 4.48
C SER A 163 -5.18 3.84 5.31
N LEU A 164 -5.97 4.81 4.82
CA LEU A 164 -7.06 5.39 5.59
C LEU A 164 -8.44 5.13 4.97
N LEU A 165 -8.60 5.32 3.66
CA LEU A 165 -9.91 5.18 3.01
C LEU A 165 -10.31 3.71 2.85
N ILE A 166 -9.40 2.86 2.35
CA ILE A 166 -9.70 1.43 2.13
C ILE A 166 -10.14 0.71 3.42
N PRO A 167 -9.42 0.76 4.55
CA PRO A 167 -9.87 0.06 5.76
C PRO A 167 -11.20 0.58 6.29
N CYS A 168 -11.46 1.90 6.22
CA CYS A 168 -12.73 2.46 6.67
C CYS A 168 -13.90 2.00 5.79
N ILE A 169 -13.73 1.98 4.48
CA ILE A 169 -14.76 1.51 3.54
C ILE A 169 -14.99 0.00 3.71
N LEU A 170 -13.92 -0.79 3.86
CA LEU A 170 -14.01 -2.23 4.10
C LEU A 170 -14.75 -2.54 5.40
N GLN A 171 -14.46 -1.80 6.47
CA GLN A 171 -15.13 -1.97 7.75
C GLN A 171 -16.63 -1.62 7.64
N LEU A 172 -16.98 -0.53 6.96
CA LEU A 172 -18.38 -0.16 6.72
C LEU A 172 -19.12 -1.18 5.85
N ALA A 173 -18.47 -1.69 4.80
CA ALA A 173 -19.02 -2.72 3.94
C ALA A 173 -19.23 -4.03 4.71
N SER A 174 -18.26 -4.42 5.55
CA SER A 174 -18.34 -5.62 6.40
C SER A 174 -19.55 -5.55 7.35
N MET A 175 -19.80 -4.41 7.99
CA MET A 175 -20.96 -4.23 8.88
C MET A 175 -22.29 -4.33 8.12
N ARG A 176 -22.37 -3.77 6.90
CA ARG A 176 -23.57 -3.85 6.04
C ARG A 176 -23.84 -5.29 5.61
N VAL A 177 -22.81 -6.04 5.25
CA VAL A 177 -22.93 -7.45 4.85
C VAL A 177 -23.33 -8.31 6.04
N PHE A 178 -22.73 -8.10 7.21
CA PHE A 178 -23.07 -8.83 8.43
C PHE A 178 -24.55 -8.64 8.82
N GLY A 179 -25.06 -7.41 8.75
CA GLY A 179 -26.47 -7.13 9.03
C GLY A 179 -27.45 -7.78 8.05
N ARG A 180 -27.01 -8.08 6.82
CA ARG A 180 -27.80 -8.83 5.83
C ARG A 180 -27.77 -10.34 6.07
N LEU A 181 -26.60 -10.88 6.43
CA LEU A 181 -26.38 -12.33 6.60
C LEU A 181 -26.91 -12.86 7.95
N TRP A 182 -26.88 -12.04 9.01
CA TRP A 182 -27.38 -12.43 10.33
C TRP A 182 -28.42 -11.42 10.87
N PRO A 183 -29.67 -11.45 10.34
CA PRO A 183 -30.72 -10.51 10.74
C PRO A 183 -31.11 -10.61 12.23
N HIS A 184 -30.89 -11.78 12.84
CA HIS A 184 -31.26 -12.07 14.22
C HIS A 184 -30.14 -11.73 15.22
N ALA A 185 -28.98 -11.27 14.76
CA ALA A 185 -27.90 -10.88 15.66
C ALA A 185 -28.24 -9.53 16.33
N PRO A 186 -28.10 -9.42 17.67
CA PRO A 186 -28.61 -8.28 18.43
C PRO A 186 -27.91 -6.94 18.14
N ASN A 187 -26.82 -6.90 17.37
CA ASN A 187 -26.26 -5.70 16.75
C ASN A 187 -25.14 -6.07 15.75
N PRO A 188 -25.18 -5.61 14.47
CA PRO A 188 -24.12 -5.90 13.49
C PRO A 188 -22.74 -5.33 13.82
N SER A 189 -22.70 -4.38 14.76
CA SER A 189 -21.52 -3.66 15.20
C SER A 189 -20.85 -4.27 16.43
N TYR A 190 -21.50 -5.25 17.07
CA TYR A 190 -21.01 -5.91 18.29
C TYR A 190 -20.47 -7.29 17.96
N THR A 191 -19.16 -7.38 17.79
CA THR A 191 -18.43 -8.66 17.85
C THR A 191 -17.72 -8.77 19.21
N PRO A 192 -17.34 -9.97 19.68
CA PRO A 192 -16.57 -10.12 20.92
C PRO A 192 -15.25 -9.33 20.94
N TYR A 193 -14.76 -8.94 19.76
CA TYR A 193 -13.55 -8.15 19.53
C TYR A 193 -13.85 -6.67 19.20
N SER A 194 -15.11 -6.24 19.26
CA SER A 194 -15.51 -4.86 18.94
C SER A 194 -15.29 -3.92 20.14
N GLY A 195 -14.33 -3.02 19.99
CA GLY A 195 -14.10 -1.91 20.92
C GLY A 195 -14.88 -0.64 20.54
N PHE A 196 -14.65 0.44 21.30
CA PHE A 196 -15.23 1.77 21.03
C PHE A 196 -15.02 2.25 19.58
N TYR A 197 -13.85 1.96 19.00
CA TYR A 197 -13.48 2.34 17.64
C TYR A 197 -14.19 1.54 16.53
N SER A 198 -14.84 0.42 16.89
CA SER A 198 -15.59 -0.40 15.93
C SER A 198 -17.05 0.04 15.77
N ARG A 199 -17.46 1.12 16.46
CA ARG A 199 -18.82 1.66 16.40
C ARG A 199 -19.01 2.54 15.18
N TYR A 200 -20.21 2.50 14.61
CA TYR A 200 -20.61 3.30 13.45
C TYR A 200 -20.24 4.79 13.52
N PRO A 201 -20.50 5.54 14.63
CA PRO A 201 -20.13 6.95 14.70
C PRO A 201 -18.63 7.19 14.65
N ALA A 202 -17.81 6.33 15.27
CA ALA A 202 -16.35 6.45 15.23
C ALA A 202 -15.82 6.26 13.80
N ILE A 203 -16.33 5.25 13.09
CA ILE A 203 -15.99 4.99 11.69
C ILE A 203 -16.41 6.16 10.80
N ALA A 204 -17.63 6.67 10.98
CA ALA A 204 -18.15 7.79 10.19
C ALA A 204 -17.33 9.07 10.40
N VAL A 205 -16.92 9.37 11.64
CA VAL A 205 -16.05 10.51 11.96
C VAL A 205 -14.69 10.34 11.31
N VAL A 206 -14.04 9.17 11.46
CA VAL A 206 -12.72 8.91 10.87
C VAL A 206 -12.79 8.97 9.34
N LEU A 207 -13.84 8.42 8.73
CA LEU A 207 -14.05 8.47 7.29
C LEU A 207 -14.27 9.91 6.81
N CYS A 208 -15.08 10.70 7.51
CA CYS A 208 -15.31 12.11 7.18
C CYS A 208 -14.02 12.92 7.26
N LEU A 209 -13.27 12.80 8.36
CA LEU A 209 -11.97 13.43 8.53
C LEU A 209 -10.98 13.00 7.44
N SER A 210 -10.97 11.71 7.08
CA SER A 210 -10.10 11.18 6.02
C SER A 210 -10.47 11.75 4.66
N CYS A 211 -11.76 11.86 4.33
CA CYS A 211 -12.23 12.48 3.08
C CYS A 211 -11.85 13.96 3.00
N VAL A 212 -12.02 14.72 4.09
CA VAL A 212 -11.66 16.14 4.15
C VAL A 212 -10.15 16.31 3.99
N ALA A 213 -9.36 15.54 4.74
CA ALA A 213 -7.89 15.58 4.63
C ALA A 213 -7.41 15.16 3.24
N PHE A 214 -8.05 14.16 2.63
CA PHE A 214 -7.74 13.75 1.25
C PHE A 214 -8.06 14.84 0.24
N ALA A 215 -9.24 15.48 0.35
CA ALA A 215 -9.64 16.56 -0.54
C ALA A 215 -8.67 17.75 -0.44
N TYR A 216 -8.30 18.13 0.78
CA TYR A 216 -7.29 19.17 1.03
C TYR A 216 -5.92 18.79 0.45
N SER A 217 -5.45 17.57 0.70
CA SER A 217 -4.16 17.07 0.19
C SER A 217 -4.11 17.03 -1.34
N THR A 218 -5.22 16.60 -1.97
CA THR A 218 -5.36 16.58 -3.42
C THR A 218 -5.32 18.01 -3.97
N TYR A 219 -6.08 18.93 -3.36
CA TYR A 219 -6.11 20.33 -3.76
C TYR A 219 -4.72 20.99 -3.65
N ASP A 220 -4.02 20.81 -2.53
CA ASP A 220 -2.67 21.35 -2.34
C ASP A 220 -1.68 20.74 -3.35
N THR A 221 -1.79 19.43 -3.61
CA THR A 221 -0.94 18.75 -4.60
C THR A 221 -1.17 19.30 -6.01
N VAL A 222 -2.43 19.40 -6.45
CA VAL A 222 -2.78 19.94 -7.78
C VAL A 222 -2.33 21.39 -7.91
N ARG A 223 -2.59 22.23 -6.90
CA ARG A 223 -2.18 23.64 -6.90
C ARG A 223 -0.66 23.78 -7.05
N ARG A 224 0.12 22.97 -6.33
CA ARG A 224 1.58 23.03 -6.39
C ARG A 224 2.16 22.44 -7.67
N LEU A 225 1.50 21.46 -8.27
CA LEU A 225 1.86 20.94 -9.60
C LEU A 225 1.57 21.95 -10.71
N ALA A 226 0.54 22.78 -10.56
CA ALA A 226 0.21 23.83 -11.53
C ALA A 226 1.14 25.07 -11.44
N GLN A 227 1.89 25.23 -10.35
CA GLN A 227 2.74 26.40 -10.08
C GLN A 227 4.24 26.16 -10.37
N GLY A 228 4.65 24.97 -10.81
CA GLY A 228 6.06 24.65 -11.07
C GLY A 228 6.23 23.51 -12.06
#